data_AF-A0A0G2E843-F1
#
_entry.id   AF-A0A0G2E843-F1
#
_cell.length_a   1.000
_cell.length_b   1.000
_cell.length_c   1.000
_cell.angle_alpha   90.00
_cell.angle_beta   90.00
_cell.angle_gamma   90.00
#
_symmetry.space_group_name_H-M   'P 1'
#
loop_
_entity.id
_entity.type
_entity.pdbx_description
1 polymer ?
#
loop_
_entity_poly.entity_id
_entity_poly.type
_entity_poly.pdbx_seq_one_letter_code
_entity_poly.pdbx_strand_id
1 'polypeptide(L)'
;MGKFSNQSTAEYLLQANDALVTIAQIETKEALANVNEIAAVPGVDVLLIGPFDLGNNIGHPILDGTMHENLKSAIERIHKAAVDNGKRTGIYCTSGEQSYEYAQKGFHMISIAADMMAIPNYFNSVLSTARGEGVTASKVTGPYGR
;
A
#
# COMPACT_ATOMS: atom_id res chain seq x y z
N MET A 1 -16.90 12.77 -30.71
CA MET A 1 -15.68 13.05 -29.91
C MET A 1 -16.13 13.31 -28.48
N GLY A 2 -15.85 12.40 -27.54
CA GLY A 2 -16.28 12.56 -26.15
C GLY A 2 -15.56 13.74 -25.49
N LYS A 3 -16.29 14.67 -24.88
CA LYS A 3 -15.71 15.72 -24.05
C LYS A 3 -15.21 15.08 -22.76
N PHE A 4 -13.92 15.16 -22.49
CA PHE A 4 -13.28 14.62 -21.29
C PHE A 4 -13.49 15.51 -20.05
N SER A 5 -14.00 16.73 -20.20
CA SER A 5 -14.44 17.57 -19.07
C SER A 5 -15.53 18.56 -19.49
N ASN A 6 -16.32 19.00 -18.50
CA ASN A 6 -17.37 20.01 -18.66
C ASN A 6 -16.94 21.41 -18.17
N GLN A 7 -15.63 21.64 -18.01
CA GLN A 7 -15.04 22.89 -17.51
C GLN A 7 -14.53 23.75 -18.66
N SER A 8 -14.68 25.08 -18.53
CA SER A 8 -14.04 26.05 -19.42
C SER A 8 -12.53 26.12 -19.19
N THR A 9 -11.79 26.61 -20.18
CA THR A 9 -10.34 26.83 -20.07
C THR A 9 -9.97 27.75 -18.90
N ALA A 10 -10.79 28.77 -18.64
CA ALA A 10 -10.57 29.70 -17.52
C ALA A 10 -10.73 29.00 -16.17
N GLU A 11 -11.78 28.21 -15.99
CA GLU A 11 -12.00 27.41 -14.78
C GLU A 11 -10.84 26.43 -14.55
N TYR A 12 -10.39 25.75 -15.62
CA TYR A 12 -9.24 24.86 -15.54
C TYR A 12 -7.98 25.58 -15.05
N LEU A 13 -7.61 26.72 -15.65
CA LEU A 13 -6.40 27.46 -15.28
C LEU A 13 -6.43 27.98 -13.84
N LEU A 14 -7.62 28.24 -13.30
CA LEU A 14 -7.78 28.72 -11.93
C LEU A 14 -7.82 27.60 -10.89
N GLN A 15 -8.25 26.39 -11.25
CA GLN A 15 -8.50 25.29 -10.29
C GLN A 15 -7.52 24.13 -10.39
N ALA A 16 -6.81 23.97 -11.51
CA ALA A 16 -6.04 22.76 -11.78
C ALA A 16 -4.99 22.46 -10.70
N ASN A 17 -4.27 23.49 -10.22
CA ASN A 17 -3.23 23.30 -9.20
C ASN A 17 -3.81 22.86 -7.86
N ASP A 18 -4.96 23.40 -7.45
CA ASP A 18 -5.62 23.06 -6.18
C ASP A 18 -6.23 21.66 -6.18
N ALA A 19 -6.41 21.05 -7.37
CA ALA A 19 -6.92 19.69 -7.53
C ALA A 19 -5.82 18.63 -7.56
N LEU A 20 -4.53 19.02 -7.54
CA LEU A 20 -3.42 18.08 -7.55
C LEU A 20 -3.17 17.51 -6.15
N VAL A 21 -2.70 16.26 -6.12
CA VAL A 21 -2.15 15.63 -4.92
C VAL A 21 -0.72 15.21 -5.24
N THR A 22 0.24 15.85 -4.58
CA THR A 22 1.66 15.53 -4.72
C THR A 22 2.07 14.51 -3.66
N ILE A 23 2.54 13.36 -4.14
CA ILE A 23 2.94 12.22 -3.30
C ILE A 23 4.44 12.02 -3.45
N ALA A 24 5.17 12.14 -2.34
CA ALA A 24 6.60 11.88 -2.29
C ALA A 24 6.85 10.50 -1.67
N GLN A 25 7.55 9.61 -2.39
CA GLN A 25 7.96 8.32 -1.84
C GLN A 25 9.20 8.46 -0.95
N ILE A 26 9.12 7.91 0.25
CA ILE A 26 10.21 7.88 1.23
C ILE A 26 10.70 6.44 1.35
N GLU A 27 11.69 6.11 0.52
CA GLU A 27 12.15 4.72 0.33
C GLU A 27 13.67 4.58 0.21
N THR A 28 14.41 5.63 0.55
CA THR A 28 15.86 5.60 0.65
C THR A 28 16.34 6.08 2.01
N LYS A 29 17.58 5.73 2.36
CA LYS A 29 18.23 6.16 3.59
C LYS A 29 18.37 7.67 3.66
N GLU A 30 18.69 8.32 2.54
CA GLU A 30 18.80 9.78 2.44
C GLU A 30 17.44 10.46 2.61
N ALA A 31 16.38 9.93 1.99
CA ALA A 31 15.03 10.45 2.16
C ALA A 31 14.56 10.30 3.62
N LEU A 32 14.85 9.16 4.26
CA LEU A 32 14.55 8.94 5.67
C LEU A 32 15.33 9.91 6.59
N ALA A 33 16.60 10.19 6.28
CA ALA A 33 17.39 11.15 7.04
C ALA A 33 16.79 12.56 6.98
N ASN A 34 16.30 12.96 5.80
CA ASN A 34 15.75 14.29 5.52
C ASN A 34 14.21 14.36 5.64
N VAL A 35 13.56 13.35 6.23
CA VAL A 35 12.10 13.19 6.15
C VAL A 35 11.31 14.40 6.68
N ASN A 36 11.82 15.10 7.70
CA ASN A 36 11.17 16.30 8.24
C ASN A 36 11.28 17.49 7.27
N GLU A 37 12.43 17.65 6.61
CA GLU A 37 12.63 18.71 5.62
C GLU A 37 11.72 18.47 4.41
N ILE A 38 11.62 17.22 3.95
CA ILE A 38 10.71 16.81 2.88
C ILE A 38 9.25 17.06 3.29
N ALA A 39 8.86 16.67 4.50
CA ALA A 39 7.50 16.88 5.01
C ALA A 39 7.15 18.37 5.16
N ALA A 40 8.12 19.24 5.38
CA ALA A 40 7.90 20.69 5.48
C ALA A 40 7.73 21.39 4.13
N VAL A 41 8.02 20.73 3.00
CA VAL A 41 7.93 21.34 1.67
C VAL A 41 6.48 21.76 1.35
N PRO A 42 6.24 23.04 0.99
CA PRO A 42 4.94 23.47 0.48
C PRO A 42 4.56 22.73 -0.81
N GLY A 43 3.31 22.26 -0.88
CA GLY A 43 2.81 21.51 -2.04
C GLY A 43 3.08 20.00 -2.02
N VAL A 44 3.85 19.47 -1.05
CA VAL A 44 3.84 18.02 -0.76
C VAL A 44 2.63 17.71 0.11
N ASP A 45 1.80 16.75 -0.29
CA ASP A 45 0.55 16.40 0.41
C ASP A 45 0.67 15.07 1.17
N VAL A 46 1.38 14.12 0.58
CA VAL A 46 1.50 12.75 1.10
C VAL A 46 2.95 12.30 1.12
N LEU A 47 3.38 11.75 2.24
CA LEU A 47 4.59 10.92 2.32
C LEU A 47 4.17 9.46 2.19
N LEU A 48 4.50 8.83 1.06
CA LEU A 48 4.20 7.44 0.77
C LEU A 48 5.41 6.57 1.09
N ILE A 49 5.19 5.50 1.84
CA ILE A 49 6.24 4.56 2.23
C ILE A 49 6.21 3.36 1.30
N GLY A 50 7.35 3.08 0.66
CA GLY A 50 7.64 1.82 -0.03
C GLY A 50 8.48 0.91 0.87
N PRO A 51 7.88 -0.04 1.62
CA PRO A 51 8.62 -0.74 2.68
C PRO A 51 9.72 -1.66 2.14
N PHE A 52 9.55 -2.20 0.95
CA PHE A 52 10.53 -3.10 0.31
C PHE A 52 11.80 -2.33 -0.07
N ASP A 53 11.67 -1.23 -0.82
CA ASP A 53 12.81 -0.41 -1.21
C ASP A 53 13.45 0.28 0.00
N LEU A 54 12.65 0.80 0.93
CA LEU A 54 13.17 1.37 2.18
C LEU A 54 13.99 0.34 2.96
N GLY A 55 13.44 -0.87 3.13
CA GLY A 55 14.10 -1.98 3.81
C GLY A 55 15.43 -2.33 3.15
N ASN A 56 15.45 -2.48 1.83
CA ASN A 56 16.68 -2.73 1.07
C ASN A 56 17.72 -1.61 1.30
N ASN A 57 17.29 -0.35 1.24
CA ASN A 57 18.18 0.80 1.29
C ASN A 57 18.80 1.03 2.68
N ILE A 58 18.07 0.69 3.75
CA ILE A 58 18.57 0.78 5.14
C ILE A 58 19.24 -0.50 5.65
N GLY A 59 19.45 -1.51 4.79
CA GLY A 59 20.12 -2.77 5.13
C GLY A 59 19.25 -3.78 5.88
N HIS A 60 17.93 -3.63 5.81
CA HIS A 60 16.94 -4.49 6.46
C HIS A 60 15.86 -4.93 5.45
N PRO A 61 16.24 -5.75 4.45
CA PRO A 61 15.31 -6.24 3.45
C PRO A 61 14.17 -7.03 4.11
N ILE A 62 12.98 -6.96 3.53
CA ILE A 62 11.86 -7.82 3.92
C ILE A 62 12.11 -9.19 3.33
N LEU A 63 12.38 -10.16 4.20
CA LEU A 63 12.60 -11.56 3.83
C LEU A 63 11.45 -12.40 4.36
N ASP A 64 10.87 -13.24 3.50
CA ASP A 64 9.75 -14.13 3.84
C ASP A 64 8.56 -13.39 4.51
N GLY A 65 8.31 -12.15 4.09
CA GLY A 65 7.23 -11.30 4.63
C GLY A 65 7.52 -10.70 6.01
N THR A 66 8.72 -10.90 6.57
CA THR A 66 9.06 -10.41 7.91
C THR A 66 9.79 -9.06 7.83
N MET A 67 9.26 -8.06 8.55
CA MET A 67 9.88 -6.74 8.69
C MET A 67 10.76 -6.67 9.95
N HIS A 68 12.00 -6.22 9.78
CA HIS A 68 12.92 -5.95 10.89
C HIS A 68 12.48 -4.74 11.73
N GLU A 69 12.80 -4.72 13.03
CA GLU A 69 12.40 -3.63 13.95
C GLU A 69 12.93 -2.25 13.53
N ASN A 70 14.11 -2.19 12.91
CA ASN A 70 14.65 -0.95 12.36
C ASN A 70 13.82 -0.43 11.18
N LEU A 71 13.27 -1.31 10.34
CA LEU A 71 12.35 -0.92 9.27
C LEU A 71 11.02 -0.42 9.85
N LYS A 72 10.46 -1.13 10.83
CA LYS A 72 9.24 -0.67 11.53
C LYS A 72 9.44 0.71 12.17
N SER A 73 10.58 0.92 12.82
CA SER A 73 10.93 2.21 13.42
C SER A 73 11.10 3.32 12.39
N ALA A 74 11.66 3.01 11.20
CA ALA A 74 11.72 3.95 10.09
C ALA A 74 10.32 4.32 9.57
N ILE A 75 9.42 3.34 9.45
CA ILE A 75 8.03 3.54 9.04
C ILE A 75 7.31 4.49 10.01
N GLU A 76 7.42 4.25 11.32
CA GLU A 76 6.82 5.12 12.34
C GLU A 76 7.42 6.53 12.32
N ARG A 77 8.74 6.66 12.08
CA ARG A 77 9.39 7.97 11.95
C ARG A 77 8.83 8.76 10.77
N ILE A 78 8.61 8.11 9.62
CA ILE A 78 8.03 8.76 8.43
C ILE A 78 6.59 9.18 8.70
N HIS A 79 5.80 8.31 9.33
CA HIS A 79 4.42 8.63 9.70
C HIS A 79 4.36 9.84 10.63
N LYS A 80 5.18 9.85 11.68
CA LYS A 80 5.29 10.98 12.60
C LYS A 80 5.68 12.27 11.89
N ALA A 81 6.71 12.24 11.05
CA ALA A 81 7.17 13.42 10.31
C ALA A 81 6.07 14.01 9.42
N ALA A 82 5.28 13.15 8.75
CA ALA A 82 4.15 13.58 7.95
C ALA A 82 3.08 14.27 8.81
N VAL A 83 2.63 13.61 9.88
CA VAL A 83 1.56 14.11 10.77
C VAL A 83 1.97 15.42 11.46
N ASP A 84 3.19 15.50 11.98
CA ASP A 84 3.72 16.70 12.65
C ASP A 84 3.76 17.91 11.70
N ASN A 85 3.85 17.70 10.38
CA ASN A 85 3.84 18.74 9.36
C ASN A 85 2.47 18.91 8.66
N GLY A 86 1.40 18.33 9.23
CA GLY A 86 0.06 18.43 8.66
C GLY A 86 -0.13 17.71 7.33
N LYS A 87 0.75 16.74 7.02
CA LYS A 87 0.71 15.93 5.79
C LYS A 87 0.03 14.59 6.04
N ARG A 88 -0.41 13.93 4.98
CA ARG A 88 -0.92 12.56 5.04
C ARG A 88 0.23 11.56 4.90
N THR A 89 0.01 10.34 5.39
CA THR A 89 0.96 9.24 5.23
C THR A 89 0.29 8.11 4.47
N GLY A 90 1.00 7.58 3.47
CA GLY A 90 0.61 6.38 2.77
C GLY A 90 1.58 5.23 3.00
N ILE A 91 1.11 4.00 2.82
CA ILE A 91 1.95 2.80 2.90
C ILE A 91 1.45 1.68 1.97
N TYR A 92 2.40 1.01 1.31
CA TYR A 92 2.12 -0.22 0.59
C TYR A 92 2.08 -1.42 1.55
N CYS A 93 0.98 -2.16 1.55
CA CYS A 93 0.84 -3.41 2.30
C CYS A 93 0.56 -4.59 1.37
N THR A 94 0.91 -5.79 1.80
CA THR A 94 0.74 -7.03 1.03
C THR A 94 -0.37 -7.93 1.54
N SER A 95 -1.02 -7.59 2.65
CA SER A 95 -2.17 -8.33 3.19
C SER A 95 -3.15 -7.42 3.92
N GLY A 96 -4.40 -7.89 4.05
CA GLY A 96 -5.45 -7.15 4.75
C GLY A 96 -5.17 -6.97 6.25
N GLU A 97 -4.52 -7.94 6.89
CA GLU A 97 -4.11 -7.86 8.30
C GLU A 97 -3.14 -6.70 8.51
N GLN A 98 -2.09 -6.63 7.68
CA GLN A 98 -1.11 -5.54 7.73
C GLN A 98 -1.77 -4.18 7.43
N SER A 99 -2.66 -4.13 6.44
CA SER A 99 -3.41 -2.91 6.14
C SER A 99 -4.26 -2.45 7.31
N TYR A 100 -4.91 -3.38 8.02
CA TYR A 100 -5.71 -3.09 9.21
C TYR A 100 -4.84 -2.55 10.35
N GLU A 101 -3.67 -3.16 10.58
CA GLU A 101 -2.71 -2.68 11.58
C GLU A 101 -2.29 -1.23 11.33
N TYR A 102 -1.94 -0.88 10.08
CA TYR A 102 -1.58 0.50 9.74
C TYR A 102 -2.77 1.46 9.79
N ALA A 103 -3.98 1.01 9.47
CA ALA A 103 -5.18 1.81 9.64
C ALA A 103 -5.41 2.17 11.12
N GLN A 104 -5.21 1.21 12.03
CA GLN A 104 -5.31 1.44 13.48
C GLN A 104 -4.22 2.39 14.00
N LYS A 105 -3.08 2.45 13.34
CA LYS A 105 -2.00 3.40 13.64
C LYS A 105 -2.24 4.81 13.07
N GLY A 106 -3.33 5.04 12.34
CA GLY A 106 -3.67 6.36 11.80
C GLY A 106 -3.07 6.66 10.42
N PHE A 107 -2.65 5.65 9.67
CA PHE A 107 -2.26 5.84 8.27
C PHE A 107 -3.47 6.20 7.42
N HIS A 108 -3.25 7.03 6.40
CA HIS A 108 -4.32 7.70 5.67
C HIS A 108 -4.58 7.10 4.29
N MET A 109 -3.54 6.59 3.64
CA MET A 109 -3.60 5.99 2.30
C MET A 109 -2.93 4.62 2.33
N ILE A 110 -3.72 3.54 2.27
CA ILE A 110 -3.21 2.19 2.52
C ILE A 110 -3.53 1.32 1.31
N SER A 111 -2.49 0.76 0.70
CA SER A 111 -2.69 -0.33 -0.25
C SER A 111 -3.15 -1.58 0.51
N ILE A 112 -4.20 -2.23 0.02
CA ILE A 112 -4.74 -3.46 0.64
C ILE A 112 -4.44 -4.73 -0.15
N ALA A 113 -4.04 -4.59 -1.42
CA ALA A 113 -3.71 -5.67 -2.32
C ALA A 113 -2.96 -5.14 -3.55
N ALA A 114 -2.16 -6.00 -4.18
CA ALA A 114 -1.63 -5.79 -5.52
C ALA A 114 -2.28 -6.79 -6.48
N ASP A 115 -2.77 -6.31 -7.62
CA ASP A 115 -3.39 -7.12 -8.67
C ASP A 115 -2.45 -8.20 -9.21
N MET A 116 -1.17 -7.86 -9.40
CA MET A 116 -0.10 -8.77 -9.81
C MET A 116 0.00 -10.00 -8.90
N MET A 117 -0.32 -9.86 -7.62
CA MET A 117 -0.34 -10.98 -6.66
C MET A 117 -1.73 -11.59 -6.53
N ALA A 118 -2.76 -10.77 -6.42
CA ALA A 118 -4.13 -11.19 -6.13
C ALA A 118 -4.71 -12.05 -7.27
N ILE A 119 -4.50 -11.66 -8.52
CA ILE A 119 -5.06 -12.36 -9.69
C ILE A 119 -4.47 -13.78 -9.81
N PRO A 120 -3.13 -13.98 -9.85
CA PRO A 120 -2.57 -15.32 -9.89
C PRO A 120 -2.94 -16.16 -8.66
N ASN A 121 -2.94 -15.58 -7.46
CA ASN A 121 -3.30 -16.30 -6.24
C ASN A 121 -4.72 -16.84 -6.30
N TYR A 122 -5.68 -16.02 -6.76
CA TYR A 122 -7.06 -16.45 -6.94
C TYR A 122 -7.17 -17.58 -7.96
N PHE A 123 -6.58 -17.42 -9.15
CA PHE A 123 -6.65 -18.44 -10.20
C PHE A 123 -5.97 -19.75 -9.80
N ASN A 124 -4.82 -19.69 -9.11
CA ASN A 124 -4.15 -20.86 -8.58
C ASN A 124 -5.01 -21.58 -7.53
N SER A 125 -5.64 -20.83 -6.62
CA SER A 125 -6.53 -21.39 -5.60
C SER A 125 -7.73 -22.11 -6.21
N VAL A 126 -8.42 -21.49 -7.17
CA VAL A 126 -9.60 -22.11 -7.81
C VAL A 126 -9.20 -23.27 -8.72
N LEU A 127 -8.05 -23.20 -9.40
CA LEU A 127 -7.54 -24.29 -10.23
C LEU A 127 -7.12 -25.50 -9.40
N SER A 128 -6.42 -25.29 -8.27
CA SER A 128 -6.05 -26.35 -7.33
C SER A 128 -7.30 -27.09 -6.82
N THR A 129 -8.32 -26.32 -6.41
CA THR A 129 -9.63 -26.89 -6.02
C THR A 129 -10.28 -27.67 -7.16
N ALA A 130 -10.30 -27.12 -8.37
CA ALA A 130 -10.88 -27.78 -9.54
C ALA A 130 -10.13 -29.08 -9.95
N ARG A 131 -8.84 -29.20 -9.60
CA ARG A 131 -8.03 -30.41 -9.77
C ARG A 131 -8.25 -31.46 -8.67
N GLY A 132 -9.05 -31.16 -7.65
CA GLY A 132 -9.31 -32.04 -6.52
C GLY A 132 -8.25 -31.97 -5.42
N GLU A 133 -7.32 -31.02 -5.49
CA GLU A 133 -6.37 -30.76 -4.42
C GLU A 133 -7.10 -30.08 -3.25
N GLY A 134 -6.86 -30.55 -2.01
CA GLY A 134 -7.53 -30.01 -0.82
C GLY A 134 -9.00 -30.41 -0.64
N VAL A 135 -9.62 -31.12 -1.60
CA VAL A 135 -10.91 -31.78 -1.41
C VAL A 135 -10.66 -33.10 -0.68
N THR A 136 -10.73 -33.10 0.65
CA THR A 136 -10.99 -34.36 1.37
C THR A 136 -12.32 -34.89 0.87
N ALA A 137 -12.30 -36.01 0.14
CA ALA A 137 -13.50 -36.69 -0.29
C ALA A 137 -14.39 -36.91 0.94
N SER A 138 -15.48 -36.14 1.04
CA SER A 138 -16.56 -36.48 1.97
C SER A 138 -17.02 -37.87 1.56
N LYS A 139 -16.83 -38.86 2.44
CA LYS A 139 -17.52 -40.15 2.27
C LYS A 139 -19.00 -39.81 2.08
N VAL A 140 -19.57 -40.21 0.94
CA VAL A 140 -20.98 -40.04 0.67
C VAL A 140 -21.74 -40.88 1.70
N THR A 141 -22.18 -40.27 2.79
CA THR A 141 -23.05 -40.90 3.78
C THR A 141 -24.50 -40.54 3.47
N GLY A 142 -25.01 -41.11 2.39
CA GLY A 142 -26.45 -41.18 2.10
C GLY A 142 -26.92 -42.64 2.18
N PRO A 143 -28.24 -42.90 2.19
CA PRO A 143 -28.80 -44.26 2.34
C PRO A 143 -28.38 -45.24 1.23
N TYR A 144 -27.72 -44.76 0.19
CA TYR A 144 -27.26 -45.55 -0.95
C TYR A 144 -25.74 -45.49 -1.14
N GLY A 145 -24.94 -45.36 -0.07
CA GLY A 145 -23.47 -45.28 -0.10
C GLY A 145 -22.75 -46.52 -0.68
N ARG A 146 -22.96 -46.81 -1.96
CA ARG A 146 -22.18 -47.69 -2.82
C ARG A 146 -21.86 -46.96 -4.11
#